data_AF-A0A936DGR6-F1
#
_entry.id   AF-A0A936DGR6-F1
#
_cell.length_a   1.000
_cell.length_b   1.000
_cell.length_c   1.000
_cell.angle_alpha   90.00
_cell.angle_beta   90.00
_cell.angle_gamma   90.00
#
_symmetry.space_group_name_H-M   'P 1'
#
loop_
_entity.id
_entity.type
_entity.pdbx_description
1 polymer ?
#
loop_
_entity_poly.entity_id
_entity_poly.type
_entity_poly.pdbx_seq_one_letter_code
_entity_poly.pdbx_strand_id
1 'polypeptide(L)' 'MTIARSLYVKNVPPIERFVRVLAAAAATGVGLMWLSSPWSWLVAISAVSLLVTGLVGYCPMCAMVARRIG' A
#
# COMPACT_ATOMS: atom_id res chain seq x y z
N MET A 1 14.83 -21.50 8.55
CA MET A 1 13.62 -20.93 9.18
C MET A 1 14.08 -19.83 10.13
N THR A 2 14.41 -18.66 9.57
CA THR A 2 15.01 -17.54 10.31
C THR A 2 14.11 -16.33 10.12
N ILE A 3 13.01 -16.31 10.88
CA ILE A 3 11.89 -15.34 10.77
C ILE A 3 12.32 -13.91 11.22
N ALA A 4 13.55 -13.71 11.69
CA ALA A 4 13.94 -12.51 12.44
C ALA A 4 14.62 -11.36 11.66
N ARG A 5 14.81 -11.43 10.34
CA ARG A 5 15.61 -10.40 9.59
C ARG A 5 14.81 -9.26 8.94
N SER A 6 13.48 -9.17 9.06
CA SER A 6 12.72 -8.20 8.23
C SER A 6 11.61 -7.39 8.89
N LEU A 7 11.65 -7.15 10.21
CA LEU A 7 10.63 -6.30 10.84
C LEU A 7 10.75 -4.80 10.50
N TYR A 8 11.87 -4.32 9.93
CA TYR A 8 12.00 -2.92 9.49
C TYR A 8 13.02 -2.72 8.35
N VAL A 9 13.01 -3.59 7.33
CA VAL A 9 13.72 -3.28 6.08
C VAL A 9 12.71 -2.65 5.15
N LYS A 10 12.84 -1.34 4.92
CA LYS A 10 12.04 -0.67 3.89
C LYS A 10 12.33 -1.36 2.56
N ASN A 11 11.29 -1.69 1.79
CA ASN A 11 11.44 -2.27 0.45
C ASN A 11 10.90 -1.34 -0.65
N VAL A 12 10.24 -0.26 -0.25
CA VAL A 12 9.64 0.73 -1.13
C VAL A 12 10.40 2.06 -1.02
N PRO A 13 10.95 2.59 -2.14
CA PRO A 13 11.61 3.89 -2.14
C PRO A 13 10.62 5.05 -1.84
N PRO A 14 11.13 6.21 -1.40
CA PRO A 14 10.27 7.35 -1.00
C PRO A 14 9.28 7.79 -2.08
N ILE A 15 9.69 7.77 -3.36
CA ILE A 15 8.81 8.16 -4.47
C ILE A 15 7.62 7.21 -4.64
N GLU A 16 7.85 5.89 -4.56
CA GLU A 16 6.77 4.90 -4.63
C GLU A 16 5.84 4.99 -3.41
N ARG A 17 6.38 5.35 -2.23
CA ARG A 17 5.55 5.61 -1.04
C ARG A 17 4.62 6.79 -1.26
N PHE A 18 5.14 7.89 -1.80
CA PHE A 18 4.34 9.09 -2.11
C PHE A 18 3.24 8.79 -3.13
N VAL A 19 3.58 8.11 -4.23
CA VAL A 19 2.60 7.72 -5.26
C VAL A 19 1.51 6.81 -4.68
N ARG A 20 1.86 5.87 -3.79
CA ARG A 20 0.87 4.99 -3.13
C ARG A 20 -0.11 5.78 -2.26
N VAL A 21 0.38 6.77 -1.50
CA VAL A 21 -0.48 7.62 -0.66
C VAL A 21 -1.41 8.46 -1.53
N LEU A 22 -0.90 9.07 -2.61
CA LEU A 22 -1.72 9.82 -3.56
C LEU A 22 -2.77 8.94 -4.24
N ALA A 23 -2.38 7.75 -4.70
CA ALA A 23 -3.30 6.80 -5.34
C ALA A 23 -4.38 6.33 -4.36
N ALA A 24 -4.04 6.09 -3.09
CA ALA A 24 -5.01 5.74 -2.08
C ALA A 24 -6.01 6.89 -1.84
N ALA A 25 -5.54 8.13 -1.71
CA ALA A 25 -6.40 9.30 -1.54
C ALA A 25 -7.34 9.50 -2.74
N ALA A 26 -6.83 9.38 -3.96
CA ALA A 26 -7.63 9.47 -5.18
C ALA A 26 -8.67 8.34 -5.25
N ALA A 27 -8.28 7.09 -4.96
CA ALA A 27 -9.19 5.95 -4.94
C ALA A 27 -10.29 6.11 -3.89
N THR A 28 -9.98 6.63 -2.71
CA THR A 28 -10.99 6.97 -1.70
C THR A 28 -11.95 8.04 -2.20
N GLY A 29 -11.47 9.10 -2.84
CA GLY A 29 -12.31 10.15 -3.44
C GLY A 29 -13.28 9.58 -4.48
N VAL A 30 -12.78 8.75 -5.39
CA VAL A 30 -13.61 8.06 -6.40
C VAL A 30 -14.62 7.13 -5.74
N GLY A 31 -14.19 6.32 -4.76
CA GLY A 31 -15.05 5.37 -4.06
C GLY A 31 -16.22 6.02 -3.32
N LEU A 32 -16.02 7.22 -2.76
CA LEU A 32 -17.04 7.96 -2.03
C LEU A 32 -17.99 8.74 -2.95
N MET A 33 -17.49 9.28 -4.06
CA MET A 33 -18.27 10.20 -4.90
C MET A 33 -18.93 9.53 -6.11
N TRP A 34 -18.37 8.44 -6.62
CA TRP A 34 -18.77 7.87 -7.92
C TRP A 34 -19.22 6.41 -7.85
N LEU A 35 -18.99 5.74 -6.72
CA LEU A 35 -19.27 4.31 -6.58
C LEU A 35 -20.42 4.08 -5.62
N SER A 36 -21.31 3.16 -6.00
CA SER A 36 -22.38 2.66 -5.15
C SER A 36 -21.93 1.44 -4.34
N SER A 37 -22.58 1.19 -3.21
CA SER A 37 -22.37 -0.01 -2.42
C SER A 37 -22.78 -1.26 -3.22
N PRO A 38 -22.09 -2.42 -3.08
CA PRO A 38 -20.86 -2.74 -2.33
C PRO A 38 -19.51 -2.34 -2.94
N TRP A 39 -19.46 -1.76 -4.14
CA TRP A 39 -18.20 -1.47 -4.83
C TRP A 39 -17.35 -0.46 -4.03
N SER A 40 -17.99 0.50 -3.37
CA SER A 40 -17.32 1.45 -2.48
C SER A 40 -16.55 0.76 -1.36
N TRP A 41 -17.05 -0.36 -0.83
CA TRP A 41 -16.38 -1.12 0.23
C TRP A 41 -15.13 -1.84 -0.28
N LEU A 42 -15.20 -2.45 -1.47
CA LEU A 42 -14.04 -3.08 -2.10
C LEU A 42 -12.93 -2.05 -2.37
N VAL A 43 -13.30 -0.88 -2.88
CA VAL A 43 -12.36 0.22 -3.09
C VAL A 43 -11.82 0.76 -1.77
N ALA A 44 -12.64 0.88 -0.72
CA ALA A 44 -12.17 1.32 0.60
C ALA A 44 -11.11 0.38 1.19
N ILE A 45 -11.36 -0.94 1.17
CA ILE A 45 -10.41 -1.94 1.70
C ILE A 45 -9.10 -1.90 0.92
N SER A 46 -9.18 -1.86 -0.41
CA SER A 46 -7.97 -1.77 -1.25
C SER A 46 -7.21 -0.46 -1.04
N ALA A 47 -7.89 0.68 -0.97
CA ALA A 47 -7.27 1.98 -0.70
C ALA A 47 -6.56 2.02 0.67
N VAL A 48 -7.19 1.46 1.72
CA VAL A 48 -6.56 1.34 3.06
C VAL A 48 -5.31 0.49 3.00
N SER A 49 -5.37 -0.68 2.33
CA SER A 49 -4.18 -1.54 2.19
C SER A 49 -3.04 -0.83 1.47
N LEU A 50 -3.35 -0.06 0.43
CA LEU A 50 -2.37 0.70 -0.34
C LEU A 50 -1.75 1.83 0.49
N LEU A 51 -2.60 2.58 1.22
CA LEU A 51 -2.18 3.66 2.11
C LEU A 51 -1.20 3.15 3.16
N VAL A 52 -1.53 2.03 3.83
CA VAL A 52 -0.65 1.41 4.84
C VAL A 52 0.71 1.05 4.24
N THR A 53 0.76 0.47 3.04
CA THR A 53 2.05 0.16 2.40
C THR A 53 2.89 1.40 2.07
N GLY A 54 2.25 2.51 1.70
CA GLY A 54 2.92 3.79 1.50
C GLY A 54 3.47 4.39 2.79
N LEU A 55 2.65 4.40 3.86
CA LEU A 55 3.00 4.97 5.15
C LEU A 55 4.08 4.16 5.87
N VAL A 56 4.03 2.83 5.84
CA VAL A 56 5.04 1.96 6.47
C VAL A 56 6.31 1.86 5.63
N GLY A 57 6.19 1.93 4.29
CA GLY A 57 7.33 1.71 3.38
C GLY A 57 7.71 0.24 3.20
N TYR A 58 6.77 -0.65 3.50
CA TYR A 58 6.88 -2.09 3.29
C TYR A 58 5.68 -2.58 2.48
N CYS A 59 5.95 -3.20 1.34
CA CYS A 59 4.93 -3.86 0.52
C CYS A 59 5.18 -5.38 0.50
N PRO A 60 4.21 -6.23 0.91
CA PRO A 60 4.41 -7.68 0.95
C PRO A 60 4.68 -8.28 -0.45
N MET A 61 4.05 -7.72 -1.49
CA MET A 61 4.28 -8.15 -2.87
C MET A 61 5.71 -7.87 -3.34
N CYS A 62 6.28 -6.72 -2.97
CA CYS A 62 7.68 -6.38 -3.24
C CYS A 62 8.65 -7.26 -2.43
N ALA A 63 8.26 -7.68 -1.23
CA ALA A 63 9.05 -8.58 -0.40
C ALA A 63 9.09 -10.02 -0.96
N MET A 64 8.02 -10.50 -1.59
CA MET A 64 7.98 -11.83 -2.25
C MET A 64 9.01 -11.96 -3.38
N VAL A 65 9.36 -10.84 -4.04
CA VAL A 65 10.41 -10.79 -5.06
C VAL A 65 11.78 -10.36 -4.49
N ALA A 66 11.94 -10.43 -3.17
CA ALA A 66 13.16 -10.12 -2.43
C ALA A 66 13.73 -8.69 -2.67
N ARG A 67 12.88 -7.74 -3.06
CA ARG A 67 13.26 -6.34 -3.25
C ARG A 67 13.60 -5.72 -1.90
N ARG A 68 14.68 -4.94 -1.86
CA ARG A 68 15.09 -4.17 -0.69
C ARG A 68 15.81 -2.91 -1.12
N ILE A 69 15.55 -1.81 -0.41
CA ILE A 69 16.33 -0.59 -0.55
C ILE A 69 17.39 -0.63 0.55
N GLY A 70 18.65 -0.67 0.12
CA GLY A 70 19.83 -0.76 0.99
C GLY A 70 20.00 0.46 1.87
#